data_AF-A0A1W2E6T2-F1
#
_entry.id   AF-A0A1W2E6T2-F1
#
_cell.length_a   1.000
_cell.length_b   1.000
_cell.length_c   1.000
_cell.angle_alpha   90.00
_cell.angle_beta   90.00
_cell.angle_gamma   90.00
#
_symmetry.space_group_name_H-M   'P 1'
#
loop_
_entity.id
_entity.type
_entity.pdbx_description
1 polymer ?
#
loop_
_entity_poly.entity_id
_entity_poly.type
_entity_poly.pdbx_seq_one_letter_code
_entity_poly.pdbx_strand_id
1 'polypeptide(L)'
;MKVIKGKVWLCFLVAIIACGWMESVVSADVGDKLRVGVVEFDVKGDLDIKDAGAIIAEWMITALGEEGRFELKAREVLLKKVLQEQSLGLTGIIDNETAVGIGRIYGVQAVVTGSVTKWGKTIKVDARLVDTINGSVMRVASIEVANADDIPKQIRILASKIATERNESTKPGTLNSVRDQQRSQIKYLGDRVYHVLDITSHCNWRMRNMGYLVAEQMPEGDILLGGVPFYIGTEKNNIWASSRAVGPNAQVLEIPMDIPNPVMVYTLINSEWGKLGGESLAYIEFFGSSGAYYKKELTGNEDIRDWLKGTGWFPKWAQNINNKTTINVVTVKDKANEARLDRQQISLPSTFHGQNLVKVRLVDNGEMYVQKIFLTGITILVQ
;
A
#
# COMPACT_ATOMS: atom_id res chain seq x y z
N MET A 1 41.40 -35.86 -72.45
CA MET A 1 41.70 -34.45 -72.76
C MET A 1 41.52 -33.64 -71.49
N LYS A 2 42.65 -33.14 -70.93
CA LYS A 2 42.84 -32.09 -69.90
C LYS A 2 42.08 -32.18 -68.55
N VAL A 3 42.61 -31.84 -67.39
CA VAL A 3 43.95 -31.66 -66.77
C VAL A 3 43.64 -31.49 -65.27
N ILE A 4 44.41 -32.15 -64.41
CA ILE A 4 44.48 -31.91 -62.95
C ILE A 4 45.30 -30.64 -62.70
N LYS A 5 44.91 -29.79 -61.73
CA LYS A 5 45.81 -29.10 -60.77
C LYS A 5 45.04 -28.18 -59.83
N GLY A 6 45.25 -28.36 -58.53
CA GLY A 6 44.74 -27.48 -57.48
C GLY A 6 45.62 -26.24 -57.24
N LYS A 7 45.14 -25.37 -56.34
CA LYS A 7 45.96 -24.52 -55.47
C LYS A 7 45.13 -23.96 -54.30
N VAL A 8 45.81 -23.88 -53.16
CA VAL A 8 45.41 -23.58 -51.78
C VAL A 8 45.44 -22.07 -51.49
N TRP A 9 44.50 -21.56 -50.68
CA TRP A 9 44.58 -20.49 -49.63
C TRP A 9 43.14 -20.01 -49.31
N LEU A 10 42.67 -19.58 -48.14
CA LEU A 10 43.08 -19.53 -46.72
C LEU A 10 41.81 -19.06 -45.95
N CYS A 11 41.52 -19.66 -44.79
CA CYS A 11 40.70 -19.20 -43.65
C CYS A 11 39.40 -18.39 -43.90
N PHE A 12 38.24 -18.94 -43.50
CA PHE A 12 37.37 -18.31 -42.50
C PHE A 12 36.53 -19.36 -41.78
N LEU A 13 36.42 -19.18 -40.47
CA LEU A 13 36.01 -20.11 -39.43
C LEU A 13 34.59 -19.71 -39.02
N VAL A 14 33.57 -20.56 -39.21
CA VAL A 14 32.23 -20.35 -38.61
C VAL A 14 31.56 -21.68 -38.25
N ALA A 15 31.52 -21.91 -36.93
CA ALA A 15 30.53 -22.59 -36.08
C ALA A 15 29.66 -23.72 -36.71
N ILE A 16 29.90 -24.99 -36.39
CA ILE A 16 29.38 -25.72 -35.20
C ILE A 16 27.85 -25.76 -35.17
N ILE A 17 27.33 -26.83 -35.79
CA ILE A 17 26.11 -27.51 -35.41
C ILE A 17 26.46 -28.36 -34.19
N ALA A 18 25.93 -28.00 -33.02
CA ALA A 18 25.89 -28.89 -31.87
C ALA A 18 24.52 -28.76 -31.22
N CYS A 19 23.70 -29.78 -31.48
CA CYS A 19 22.46 -30.10 -30.82
C CYS A 19 22.75 -30.27 -29.32
N GLY A 20 22.37 -29.28 -28.52
CA GLY A 20 22.47 -29.31 -27.07
C GLY A 20 21.07 -29.22 -26.48
N TRP A 21 20.65 -30.30 -25.82
CA TRP A 21 19.61 -30.26 -24.81
C TRP A 21 20.04 -29.23 -23.77
N MET A 22 19.29 -28.15 -23.63
CA MET A 22 19.43 -27.23 -22.52
C MET A 22 18.06 -27.10 -21.90
N GLU A 23 17.86 -27.82 -20.80
CA GLU A 23 16.85 -27.46 -19.82
C GLU A 23 17.12 -26.00 -19.46
N SER A 24 16.19 -25.12 -19.81
CA SER A 24 16.18 -23.77 -19.28
C SER A 24 15.99 -23.88 -17.78
N VAL A 25 17.10 -23.84 -17.04
CA VAL A 25 17.07 -23.43 -15.65
C VAL A 25 16.52 -22.00 -15.68
N VAL A 26 15.24 -21.87 -15.34
CA VAL A 26 14.64 -20.59 -15.03
C VAL A 26 15.42 -20.06 -13.83
N SER A 27 16.39 -19.20 -14.11
CA SER A 27 16.99 -18.34 -13.09
C SER A 27 15.83 -17.52 -12.55
N ALA A 28 15.39 -17.85 -11.34
CA ALA A 28 14.47 -17.02 -10.58
C ALA A 28 15.04 -15.60 -10.57
N ASP A 29 14.20 -14.66 -10.97
CA ASP A 29 14.46 -13.23 -10.94
C ASP A 29 14.92 -12.87 -9.52
N VAL A 30 16.22 -12.56 -9.37
CA VAL A 30 16.75 -12.03 -8.12
C VAL A 30 16.29 -10.58 -8.07
N GLY A 31 15.03 -10.37 -7.66
CA GLY A 31 14.64 -9.09 -7.11
C GLY A 31 15.60 -8.75 -5.98
N ASP A 32 16.13 -7.52 -5.97
CA ASP A 32 17.07 -7.06 -4.96
C ASP A 32 16.56 -7.43 -3.56
N LYS A 33 17.31 -8.29 -2.85
CA LYS A 33 16.94 -8.70 -1.48
C LYS A 33 16.92 -7.47 -0.59
N LEU A 34 15.88 -7.33 0.22
CA LEU A 34 15.78 -6.21 1.18
C LEU A 34 17.00 -6.23 2.12
N ARG A 35 17.74 -5.13 2.18
CA ARG A 35 18.89 -4.99 3.09
C ARG A 35 18.41 -4.78 4.51
N VAL A 36 18.63 -5.77 5.38
CA VAL A 36 18.12 -5.76 6.74
C VAL A 36 19.28 -5.77 7.74
N GLY A 37 19.26 -4.83 8.68
CA GLY A 37 20.12 -4.87 9.85
C GLY A 37 19.47 -5.62 11.01
N VAL A 38 20.25 -6.27 11.88
CA VAL A 38 19.75 -6.81 13.15
C VAL A 38 20.53 -6.18 14.29
N VAL A 39 19.82 -5.59 15.26
CA VAL A 39 20.43 -4.94 16.43
C VAL A 39 20.26 -5.80 17.68
N GLU A 40 20.98 -5.44 18.73
CA GLU A 40 20.88 -6.09 20.03
C GLU A 40 19.47 -5.97 20.60
N PHE A 41 18.95 -7.08 21.16
CA PHE A 41 17.64 -7.11 21.78
C PHE A 41 17.72 -6.57 23.20
N ASP A 42 16.76 -5.73 23.59
CA ASP A 42 16.69 -5.19 24.95
C ASP A 42 16.33 -6.29 25.96
N VAL A 43 17.01 -6.36 27.10
CA VAL A 43 16.77 -7.37 28.13
C VAL A 43 15.97 -6.74 29.28
N LYS A 44 14.74 -7.22 29.47
CA LYS A 44 13.81 -6.74 30.50
C LYS A 44 13.59 -7.79 31.57
N GLY A 45 13.98 -7.46 32.79
CA GLY A 45 14.00 -8.38 33.92
C GLY A 45 15.29 -9.21 33.95
N ASP A 46 15.41 -10.08 34.97
CA ASP A 46 16.62 -10.85 35.19
C ASP A 46 16.55 -12.24 34.54
N LEU A 47 17.16 -12.36 33.35
CA LEU A 47 17.30 -13.63 32.65
C LEU A 47 18.36 -14.54 33.26
N ASP A 48 19.25 -14.03 34.11
CA ASP A 48 20.45 -14.72 34.60
C ASP A 48 21.35 -15.27 33.46
N ILE A 49 21.31 -14.58 32.31
CA ILE A 49 22.12 -14.89 31.13
C ILE A 49 22.85 -13.63 30.74
N LYS A 50 24.16 -13.63 30.92
CA LYS A 50 25.02 -12.53 30.48
C LYS A 50 24.93 -12.38 28.96
N ASP A 51 24.82 -11.15 28.48
CA ASP A 51 24.80 -10.81 27.06
C ASP A 51 23.62 -11.45 26.28
N ALA A 52 22.51 -11.79 26.95
CA ALA A 52 21.37 -12.47 26.34
C ALA A 52 20.80 -11.76 25.10
N GLY A 53 20.69 -10.43 25.16
CA GLY A 53 20.21 -9.60 24.05
C GLY A 53 21.10 -9.70 22.81
N ALA A 54 22.41 -9.65 23.03
CA ALA A 54 23.43 -9.83 22.02
C ALA A 54 23.37 -11.25 21.41
N ILE A 55 23.37 -12.29 22.25
CA ILE A 55 23.30 -13.69 21.82
C ILE A 55 22.05 -13.96 20.97
N ILE A 56 20.90 -13.41 21.37
CA ILE A 56 19.65 -13.55 20.63
C ILE A 56 19.70 -12.86 19.27
N ALA A 57 20.33 -11.68 19.18
CA ALA A 57 20.54 -11.02 17.90
C ALA A 57 21.41 -11.85 16.93
N GLU A 58 22.44 -12.54 17.44
CA GLU A 58 23.26 -13.45 16.62
C GLU A 58 22.45 -14.63 16.09
N TRP A 59 21.68 -15.29 16.94
CA TRP A 59 20.80 -16.38 16.50
C TRP A 59 19.76 -15.90 15.49
N MET A 60 19.25 -14.68 15.67
CA MET A 60 18.31 -14.07 14.74
C MET A 60 18.95 -13.78 13.37
N ILE A 61 20.20 -13.31 13.33
CA ILE A 61 20.95 -13.13 12.08
C ILE A 61 21.12 -14.47 11.36
N THR A 62 21.56 -15.51 12.07
CA THR A 62 21.71 -16.85 11.49
C THR A 62 20.38 -17.37 10.94
N ALA A 63 19.30 -17.28 11.74
CA ALA A 63 17.99 -17.77 11.34
C ALA A 63 17.39 -17.01 10.15
N LEU A 64 17.54 -15.68 10.08
CA LEU A 64 17.10 -14.89 8.92
C LEU A 64 17.96 -15.17 7.67
N GLY A 65 19.24 -15.51 7.86
CA GLY A 65 20.13 -15.90 6.77
C GLY A 65 19.71 -17.22 6.15
N GLU A 66 19.30 -18.19 6.98
CA GLU A 66 18.73 -19.48 6.55
C GLU A 66 17.45 -19.30 5.72
N GLU A 67 16.62 -18.29 6.01
CA GLU A 67 15.40 -17.99 5.22
C GLU A 67 15.71 -17.49 3.80
N GLY A 68 16.91 -16.95 3.54
CA GLY A 68 17.36 -16.52 2.22
C GLY A 68 16.64 -15.31 1.61
N ARG A 69 15.73 -14.65 2.34
CA ARG A 69 14.89 -13.53 1.86
C ARG A 69 15.50 -12.14 2.00
N PHE A 70 16.54 -12.00 2.83
CA PHE A 70 17.14 -10.71 3.17
C PHE A 70 18.63 -10.67 2.81
N GLU A 71 19.15 -9.47 2.53
CA GLU A 71 20.58 -9.18 2.55
C GLU A 71 20.93 -8.64 3.96
N LEU A 72 21.56 -9.47 4.79
CA LEU A 72 21.74 -9.15 6.22
C LEU A 72 23.02 -8.36 6.50
N LYS A 73 22.92 -7.36 7.39
CA LYS A 73 24.07 -6.71 8.04
C LYS A 73 24.08 -7.01 9.53
N ALA A 74 25.23 -7.47 10.03
CA ALA A 74 25.40 -7.91 11.41
C ALA A 74 25.45 -6.75 12.43
N ARG A 75 25.09 -7.02 13.69
CA ARG A 75 24.99 -6.00 14.76
C ARG A 75 26.27 -5.17 14.96
N GLU A 76 27.44 -5.79 14.87
CA GLU A 76 28.73 -5.10 15.05
C GLU A 76 29.00 -4.06 13.97
N VAL A 77 28.47 -4.32 12.77
CA VAL A 77 28.53 -3.36 11.67
C VAL A 77 27.62 -2.18 11.97
N LEU A 78 26.45 -2.40 12.57
CA LEU A 78 25.42 -1.38 12.77
C LEU A 78 25.64 -0.48 14.01
N LEU A 79 26.41 -0.91 15.01
CA LEU A 79 26.57 -0.15 16.26
C LEU A 79 27.80 0.79 16.28
N LYS A 80 28.85 0.51 15.51
CA LYS A 80 30.16 1.20 15.62
C LYS A 80 30.15 2.71 15.33
N LYS A 81 29.26 3.20 14.46
CA LYS A 81 29.18 4.59 14.01
C LYS A 81 28.00 5.38 14.63
N VAL A 82 26.89 4.71 14.97
CA VAL A 82 25.74 5.35 15.65
C VAL A 82 26.12 5.79 17.07
N LEU A 83 26.90 4.99 17.78
CA LEU A 83 27.40 5.31 19.13
C LEU A 83 28.44 6.46 19.15
N GLN A 84 29.03 6.81 18.00
CA GLN A 84 29.94 7.96 17.90
C GLN A 84 29.21 9.29 17.62
N GLU A 85 28.03 9.25 16.99
CA GLU A 85 27.26 10.44 16.61
C GLU A 85 26.16 10.80 17.63
N GLN A 86 25.69 9.85 18.44
CA GLN A 86 24.75 10.10 19.52
C GLN A 86 25.44 9.91 20.88
N SER A 87 25.61 11.01 21.61
CA SER A 87 25.96 11.01 23.05
C SER A 87 24.77 10.50 23.89
N LEU A 88 24.30 9.28 23.64
CA LEU A 88 23.24 8.63 24.40
C LEU A 88 23.83 7.43 25.12
N GLY A 89 23.78 7.48 26.45
CA GLY A 89 24.38 6.50 27.34
C GLY A 89 23.74 5.12 27.18
N LEU A 90 24.61 4.11 26.99
CA LEU A 90 24.62 2.76 27.61
C LEU A 90 23.28 2.15 28.08
N THR A 91 22.20 2.30 27.32
CA THR A 91 20.95 1.58 27.54
C THR A 91 20.44 1.12 26.18
N GLY A 92 20.30 -0.19 26.01
CA GLY A 92 19.96 -0.88 24.76
C GLY A 92 18.52 -0.64 24.26
N ILE A 93 17.98 0.57 24.46
CA ILE A 93 16.66 0.96 23.98
C ILE A 93 16.87 1.62 22.62
N ILE A 94 16.80 0.82 21.56
CA ILE A 94 16.69 1.34 20.20
C ILE A 94 15.21 1.64 19.97
N ASP A 95 14.85 2.91 20.10
CA ASP A 95 13.56 3.41 19.63
C ASP A 95 13.49 3.39 18.09
N ASN A 96 12.28 3.55 17.56
CA ASN A 96 12.07 3.54 16.11
C ASN A 96 12.82 4.69 15.40
N GLU A 97 13.10 5.79 16.10
CA GLU A 97 13.87 6.93 15.56
C GLU A 97 15.34 6.57 15.36
N THR A 98 15.91 5.76 16.26
CA THR A 98 17.26 5.22 16.17
C THR A 98 17.40 4.27 14.97
N ALA A 99 16.35 3.50 14.65
CA ALA A 99 16.34 2.64 13.46
C ALA A 99 16.46 3.44 12.15
N VAL A 100 15.88 4.64 12.08
CA VAL A 100 16.02 5.56 10.93
C VAL A 100 17.47 6.04 10.78
N GLY A 101 18.12 6.37 11.90
CA GLY A 101 19.55 6.72 11.92
C GLY A 101 20.44 5.59 11.40
N ILE A 102 20.17 4.35 11.85
CA ILE A 102 20.90 3.14 11.41
C ILE A 102 20.76 2.94 9.90
N GLY A 103 19.57 3.13 9.31
CA GLY A 103 19.37 3.03 7.87
C GLY A 103 20.21 4.01 7.07
N ARG A 104 20.22 5.29 7.48
CA ARG A 104 21.01 6.34 6.80
C ARG A 104 22.51 6.06 6.84
N ILE A 105 23.00 5.59 7.98
CA ILE A 105 24.45 5.41 8.20
C ILE A 105 24.96 4.13 7.51
N TYR A 106 24.19 3.04 7.54
CA TYR A 106 24.64 1.73 7.07
C TYR A 106 23.97 1.24 5.79
N GLY A 107 23.08 2.04 5.19
CA GLY A 107 22.43 1.72 3.93
C GLY A 107 21.54 0.47 3.98
N VAL A 108 21.03 0.13 5.16
CA VAL A 108 19.97 -0.87 5.32
C VAL A 108 18.62 -0.20 5.07
N GLN A 109 17.66 -0.96 4.57
CA GLN A 109 16.29 -0.51 4.28
C GLN A 109 15.32 -0.85 5.41
N ALA A 110 15.66 -1.85 6.23
CA ALA A 110 14.93 -2.18 7.45
C ALA A 110 15.87 -2.65 8.56
N VAL A 111 15.42 -2.59 9.81
CA VAL A 111 16.16 -3.05 10.99
C VAL A 111 15.26 -3.96 11.83
N VAL A 112 15.77 -5.14 12.19
CA VAL A 112 15.18 -6.01 13.21
C VAL A 112 15.67 -5.56 14.58
N THR A 113 14.73 -5.12 15.41
CA THR A 113 14.94 -4.75 16.82
C THR A 113 13.94 -5.50 17.68
N GLY A 114 14.14 -5.54 19.00
CA GLY A 114 13.28 -6.33 19.87
C GLY A 114 13.64 -6.27 21.33
N SER A 115 12.92 -7.07 22.11
CA SER A 115 13.20 -7.24 23.54
C SER A 115 12.94 -8.67 24.00
N VAL A 116 13.67 -9.08 25.04
CA VAL A 116 13.50 -10.33 25.75
C VAL A 116 13.04 -10.00 27.15
N THR A 117 11.84 -10.46 27.51
CA THR A 117 11.24 -10.18 28.82
C THR A 117 11.01 -11.47 29.58
N LYS A 118 11.47 -11.53 30.83
CA LYS A 118 11.14 -12.63 31.75
C LYS A 118 10.07 -12.21 32.74
N TRP A 119 8.98 -12.95 32.78
CA TRP A 119 7.89 -12.76 33.74
C TRP A 119 7.52 -14.10 34.38
N GLY A 120 7.92 -14.29 35.65
CA GLY A 120 7.76 -15.56 36.34
C GLY A 120 8.52 -16.68 35.63
N LYS A 121 7.81 -17.71 35.16
CA LYS A 121 8.38 -18.82 34.38
C LYS A 121 8.37 -18.57 32.87
N THR A 122 7.73 -17.52 32.39
CA THR A 122 7.60 -17.25 30.97
C THR A 122 8.71 -16.29 30.53
N ILE A 123 9.45 -16.67 29.50
CA ILE A 123 10.36 -15.80 28.77
C ILE A 123 9.74 -15.51 27.41
N LYS A 124 9.57 -14.24 27.10
CA LYS A 124 9.02 -13.75 25.85
C LYS A 124 10.11 -13.06 25.04
N VAL A 125 10.25 -13.43 23.78
CA VAL A 125 11.11 -12.71 22.83
C VAL A 125 10.19 -12.03 21.81
N ASP A 126 10.20 -10.71 21.79
CA ASP A 126 9.50 -9.87 20.82
C ASP A 126 10.51 -9.35 19.80
N ALA A 127 10.25 -9.56 18.51
CA ALA A 127 11.04 -9.02 17.40
C ALA A 127 10.15 -8.14 16.52
N ARG A 128 10.74 -7.08 15.97
CA ARG A 128 10.09 -6.12 15.08
C ARG A 128 11.01 -5.80 13.91
N LEU A 129 10.49 -5.89 12.70
CA LEU A 129 11.13 -5.35 11.50
C LEU A 129 10.65 -3.91 11.33
N VAL A 130 11.57 -2.95 11.32
CA VAL A 130 11.28 -1.51 11.26
C VAL A 130 11.86 -0.93 9.98
N ASP A 131 11.05 -0.21 9.21
CA ASP A 131 11.46 0.54 8.02
C ASP A 131 12.35 1.71 8.45
N THR A 132 13.55 1.79 7.89
CA THR A 132 14.52 2.82 8.27
C THR A 132 14.35 4.15 7.54
N ILE A 133 13.39 4.27 6.62
CA ILE A 133 13.04 5.53 5.96
C ILE A 133 12.12 6.36 6.86
N ASN A 134 11.14 5.70 7.48
CA ASN A 134 10.05 6.37 8.22
C ASN A 134 9.89 5.90 9.67
N GLY A 135 10.66 4.90 10.13
CA GLY A 135 10.57 4.35 11.49
C GLY A 135 9.31 3.51 11.74
N SER A 136 8.56 3.16 10.69
CA SER A 136 7.35 2.36 10.83
C SER A 136 7.69 0.89 11.07
N VAL A 137 6.87 0.23 11.90
CA VAL A 137 7.03 -1.20 12.17
C VAL A 137 6.40 -1.98 11.03
N MET A 138 7.21 -2.58 10.18
CA MET A 138 6.79 -3.41 9.05
C MET A 138 6.17 -4.72 9.53
N ARG A 139 6.80 -5.38 10.51
CA ARG A 139 6.37 -6.69 11.03
C ARG A 139 6.69 -6.81 12.50
N VAL A 140 5.84 -7.56 13.22
CA VAL A 140 6.07 -7.93 14.61
C VAL A 140 5.84 -9.43 14.74
N ALA A 141 6.72 -10.09 15.46
CA ALA A 141 6.55 -11.48 15.83
C ALA A 141 7.01 -11.68 17.26
N SER A 142 6.45 -12.69 17.91
CA SER A 142 6.86 -13.08 19.24
C SER A 142 6.88 -14.60 19.39
N ILE A 143 7.68 -15.02 20.36
CA ILE A 143 7.71 -16.38 20.89
C ILE A 143 7.66 -16.30 22.40
N GLU A 144 7.07 -17.32 23.03
CA GLU A 144 7.03 -17.49 24.47
C GLU A 144 7.54 -18.89 24.79
N VAL A 145 8.44 -18.96 25.77
CA VAL A 145 9.03 -20.22 26.24
C VAL A 145 9.02 -20.25 27.76
N ALA A 146 8.97 -21.45 28.33
CA ALA A 146 9.09 -21.63 29.77
C ALA A 146 10.55 -21.82 30.24
N ASN A 147 11.44 -22.20 29.32
CA ASN A 147 12.87 -22.39 29.57
C ASN A 147 13.70 -21.63 28.52
N ALA A 148 14.77 -20.95 28.97
CA ALA A 148 15.69 -20.23 28.10
C ALA A 148 16.40 -21.15 27.08
N ASP A 149 16.60 -22.42 27.42
CA ASP A 149 17.23 -23.41 26.52
C ASP A 149 16.41 -23.69 25.25
N ASP A 150 15.12 -23.35 25.26
CA ASP A 150 14.23 -23.52 24.09
C ASP A 150 14.32 -22.34 23.11
N ILE A 151 14.90 -21.20 23.54
CA ILE A 151 14.99 -19.98 22.73
C ILE A 151 15.70 -20.22 21.39
N PRO A 152 16.86 -20.91 21.30
CA PRO A 152 17.54 -21.13 20.02
C PRO A 152 16.67 -21.83 18.97
N LYS A 153 15.86 -22.82 19.39
CA LYS A 153 14.95 -23.54 18.48
C LYS A 153 13.79 -22.65 18.05
N GLN A 154 13.21 -21.92 18.99
CA GLN A 154 12.06 -21.05 18.75
C GLN A 154 12.41 -19.78 17.95
N ILE A 155 13.67 -19.33 18.00
CA ILE A 155 14.13 -18.19 17.22
C ILE A 155 14.06 -18.44 15.71
N ARG A 156 14.21 -19.68 15.24
CA ARG A 156 13.96 -20.00 13.83
C ARG A 156 12.51 -19.74 13.44
N ILE A 157 11.57 -20.10 14.31
CA ILE A 157 10.15 -19.81 14.11
C ILE A 157 9.90 -18.30 14.14
N LEU A 158 10.55 -17.59 15.06
CA LEU A 158 10.49 -16.12 15.14
C LEU A 158 11.01 -15.49 13.84
N ALA A 159 12.14 -15.96 13.31
CA ALA A 159 12.71 -15.52 12.04
C ALA A 159 11.81 -15.79 10.86
N SER A 160 11.24 -16.99 10.76
CA SER A 160 10.28 -17.31 9.70
C SER A 160 9.04 -16.41 9.74
N LYS A 161 8.51 -16.10 10.94
CA LYS A 161 7.40 -15.15 11.14
C LYS A 161 7.77 -13.72 10.76
N ILE A 162 9.00 -13.29 11.00
CA ILE A 162 9.50 -11.98 10.56
C ILE A 162 9.73 -11.99 9.03
N ALA A 163 10.19 -13.10 8.46
CA ALA A 163 10.54 -13.22 7.05
C ALA A 163 9.33 -13.43 6.12
N THR A 164 8.22 -13.99 6.64
CA THR A 164 7.03 -14.34 5.86
C THR A 164 5.86 -13.40 6.13
N GLU A 165 5.12 -13.02 5.08
CA GLU A 165 3.86 -12.26 5.21
C GLU A 165 2.78 -13.15 5.81
N ARG A 166 2.16 -12.72 6.91
CA ARG A 166 1.12 -13.49 7.57
C ARG A 166 -0.26 -13.14 6.98
N ASN A 167 -0.76 -14.00 6.11
CA ASN A 167 -2.19 -14.08 5.77
C ASN A 167 -2.94 -14.62 6.99
N GLU A 168 -3.47 -13.75 7.86
CA GLU A 168 -4.36 -14.16 8.95
C GLU A 168 -5.70 -13.42 8.89
N SER A 169 -6.68 -14.11 8.30
CA SER A 169 -8.11 -13.84 8.48
C SER A 169 -8.72 -14.97 9.32
N THR A 170 -9.12 -14.69 10.56
CA THR A 170 -10.33 -15.21 11.27
C THR A 170 -10.35 -14.83 12.78
N LYS A 171 -11.04 -13.71 13.10
CA LYS A 171 -11.93 -13.33 14.26
C LYS A 171 -11.66 -13.80 15.73
N PRO A 172 -12.31 -13.19 16.77
CA PRO A 172 -12.63 -11.77 17.02
C PRO A 172 -12.37 -11.30 18.49
N GLY A 173 -12.16 -9.99 18.68
CA GLY A 173 -12.48 -9.26 19.93
C GLY A 173 -11.28 -8.82 20.79
N THR A 174 -11.09 -7.50 20.95
CA THR A 174 -11.07 -6.75 22.24
C THR A 174 -10.63 -5.29 21.99
N LEU A 175 -11.60 -4.37 22.07
CA LEU A 175 -11.58 -2.97 22.54
C LEU A 175 -10.46 -1.95 22.21
N ASN A 176 -9.42 -2.26 21.42
CA ASN A 176 -8.47 -1.24 20.92
C ASN A 176 -8.55 -1.00 19.39
N SER A 177 -9.48 -1.66 18.70
CA SER A 177 -9.50 -1.71 17.23
C SER A 177 -10.07 -0.46 16.52
N VAL A 178 -10.58 0.54 17.24
CA VAL A 178 -11.07 1.78 16.57
C VAL A 178 -9.93 2.78 16.34
N ARG A 179 -8.97 2.88 17.26
CA ARG A 179 -7.84 3.83 17.16
C ARG A 179 -6.72 3.32 16.26
N ASP A 180 -6.48 2.00 16.25
CA ASP A 180 -5.42 1.40 15.43
C ASP A 180 -5.82 1.17 13.97
N GLN A 181 -7.13 1.10 13.64
CA GLN A 181 -7.60 1.14 12.25
C GLN A 181 -7.59 2.55 11.65
N GLN A 182 -7.64 3.61 12.47
CA GLN A 182 -7.55 5.00 11.98
C GLN A 182 -6.11 5.46 11.72
N ARG A 183 -5.10 4.87 12.37
CA ARG A 183 -3.68 5.27 12.17
C ARG A 183 -3.09 4.83 10.83
N SER A 184 -3.66 3.84 10.14
CA SER A 184 -3.24 3.46 8.77
C SER A 184 -3.76 4.40 7.68
N GLN A 185 -4.64 5.34 8.04
CA GLN A 185 -5.30 6.25 7.11
C GLN A 185 -4.66 7.65 7.06
N ILE A 186 -3.78 8.04 7.99
CA ILE A 186 -3.18 9.38 7.97
C ILE A 186 -1.86 9.37 7.21
N LYS A 187 -1.74 10.20 6.16
CA LYS A 187 -0.54 10.37 5.33
C LYS A 187 -0.09 11.82 5.37
N TYR A 188 1.21 12.03 5.50
CA TYR A 188 1.84 13.35 5.51
C TYR A 188 2.57 13.59 4.18
N LEU A 189 2.30 14.72 3.52
CA LEU A 189 3.04 15.15 2.32
C LEU A 189 3.47 16.61 2.51
N GLY A 190 4.71 16.80 2.95
CA GLY A 190 5.16 18.08 3.47
C GLY A 190 4.33 18.47 4.71
N ASP A 191 3.85 19.71 4.74
CA ASP A 191 3.05 20.23 5.86
C ASP A 191 1.55 19.84 5.79
N ARG A 192 1.17 19.03 4.80
CA ARG A 192 -0.23 18.63 4.58
C ARG A 192 -0.53 17.28 5.21
N VAL A 193 -1.66 17.21 5.90
CA VAL A 193 -2.16 15.99 6.57
C VAL A 193 -3.38 15.47 5.83
N TYR A 194 -3.29 14.24 5.33
CA TYR A 194 -4.34 13.58 4.57
C TYR A 194 -4.90 12.39 5.34
N HIS A 195 -6.22 12.29 5.48
CA HIS A 195 -6.94 11.11 5.92
C HIS A 195 -7.42 10.33 4.67
N VAL A 196 -6.73 9.25 4.34
CA VAL A 196 -7.00 8.31 3.25
C VAL A 196 -7.95 7.23 3.74
N LEU A 197 -9.15 7.14 3.16
CA LEU A 197 -10.16 6.21 3.64
C LEU A 197 -10.02 4.86 2.94
N ASP A 198 -10.05 3.79 3.73
CA ASP A 198 -10.36 2.46 3.23
C ASP A 198 -11.87 2.28 3.11
N ILE A 199 -12.36 2.25 1.87
CA ILE A 199 -13.79 2.05 1.56
C ILE A 199 -14.12 0.62 1.14
N THR A 200 -13.20 -0.34 1.26
CA THR A 200 -13.40 -1.71 0.76
C THR A 200 -14.63 -2.41 1.35
N SER A 201 -15.02 -2.09 2.59
CA SER A 201 -16.25 -2.59 3.22
C SER A 201 -17.54 -2.08 2.55
N HIS A 202 -17.46 -0.99 1.79
CA HIS A 202 -18.56 -0.42 1.04
C HIS A 202 -18.58 -0.86 -0.43
N CYS A 203 -17.52 -1.52 -0.91
CA CYS A 203 -17.38 -1.87 -2.32
C CYS A 203 -18.23 -3.09 -2.70
N ASN A 204 -18.93 -2.99 -3.84
CA ASN A 204 -19.80 -4.03 -4.38
C ASN A 204 -19.30 -4.61 -5.71
N TRP A 205 -18.19 -4.10 -6.24
CA TRP A 205 -17.56 -4.61 -7.44
C TRP A 205 -16.05 -4.34 -7.45
N ARG A 206 -15.36 -4.83 -8.47
CA ARG A 206 -13.92 -4.69 -8.65
C ARG A 206 -13.62 -3.95 -9.94
N MET A 207 -12.80 -2.91 -9.85
CA MET A 207 -12.39 -2.06 -10.97
C MET A 207 -11.84 -2.89 -12.13
N ARG A 208 -10.92 -3.80 -11.82
CA ARG A 208 -10.28 -4.68 -12.81
C ARG A 208 -11.24 -5.66 -13.49
N ASN A 209 -12.49 -5.78 -13.02
CA ASN A 209 -13.51 -6.67 -13.56
C ASN A 209 -14.64 -5.91 -14.29
N MET A 210 -14.45 -4.64 -14.65
CA MET A 210 -15.47 -3.79 -15.31
C MET A 210 -15.78 -4.16 -16.78
N GLY A 211 -15.48 -5.39 -17.20
CA GLY A 211 -15.94 -5.96 -18.48
C GLY A 211 -15.08 -5.64 -19.71
N TYR A 212 -13.93 -4.98 -19.54
CA TYR A 212 -12.97 -4.72 -20.62
C TYR A 212 -11.56 -5.10 -20.16
N LEU A 213 -10.77 -5.73 -21.04
CA LEU A 213 -9.40 -6.17 -20.72
C LEU A 213 -8.50 -5.02 -20.26
N VAL A 214 -8.69 -3.81 -20.81
CA VAL A 214 -7.99 -2.61 -20.36
C VAL A 214 -8.15 -2.33 -18.86
N ALA A 215 -9.25 -2.78 -18.23
CA ALA A 215 -9.50 -2.57 -16.82
C ALA A 215 -8.51 -3.32 -15.91
N GLU A 216 -7.94 -4.44 -16.36
CA GLU A 216 -6.96 -5.23 -15.58
C GLU A 216 -5.69 -4.43 -15.24
N GLN A 217 -5.40 -3.38 -16.02
CA GLN A 217 -4.25 -2.50 -15.83
C GLN A 217 -4.51 -1.38 -14.80
N MET A 218 -5.74 -1.21 -14.31
CA MET A 218 -6.07 -0.16 -13.34
C MET A 218 -5.30 -0.34 -12.02
N PRO A 219 -4.86 0.74 -11.36
CA PRO A 219 -4.04 0.64 -10.16
C PRO A 219 -4.82 0.13 -8.95
N GLU A 220 -4.11 -0.48 -8.01
CA GLU A 220 -4.59 -0.92 -6.70
C GLU A 220 -3.48 -0.65 -5.66
N GLY A 221 -3.82 -0.69 -4.37
CA GLY A 221 -2.92 -0.46 -3.24
C GLY A 221 -2.87 1.00 -2.75
N ASP A 222 -1.88 1.28 -1.91
CA ASP A 222 -1.46 2.64 -1.55
C ASP A 222 -0.83 3.33 -2.78
N ILE A 223 -1.41 4.44 -3.21
CA ILE A 223 -0.97 5.11 -4.44
C ILE A 223 -1.08 6.63 -4.36
N LEU A 224 -0.14 7.34 -4.99
CA LEU A 224 -0.19 8.79 -5.15
C LEU A 224 -0.76 9.14 -6.53
N LEU A 225 -1.96 9.73 -6.56
CA LEU A 225 -2.65 10.10 -7.80
C LEU A 225 -2.91 11.61 -7.84
N GLY A 226 -2.33 12.29 -8.82
CA GLY A 226 -2.41 13.75 -8.93
C GLY A 226 -1.85 14.48 -7.69
N GLY A 227 -0.81 13.91 -7.06
CA GLY A 227 -0.19 14.45 -5.84
C GLY A 227 -1.00 14.23 -4.55
N VAL A 228 -2.04 13.41 -4.57
CA VAL A 228 -2.87 13.08 -3.39
C VAL A 228 -2.80 11.58 -3.11
N PRO A 229 -2.60 11.17 -1.85
CA PRO A 229 -2.53 9.76 -1.50
C PRO A 229 -3.95 9.16 -1.50
N PHE A 230 -4.07 7.96 -2.04
CA PHE A 230 -5.29 7.15 -2.04
C PHE A 230 -4.95 5.71 -1.65
N TYR A 231 -5.96 5.00 -1.17
CA TYR A 231 -5.91 3.56 -1.00
C TYR A 231 -7.03 2.94 -1.84
N ILE A 232 -6.64 1.98 -2.69
CA ILE A 232 -7.57 1.19 -3.52
C ILE A 232 -7.37 -0.27 -3.11
N GLY A 233 -8.42 -0.94 -2.62
CA GLY A 233 -8.28 -2.32 -2.12
C GLY A 233 -7.69 -3.29 -3.15
N THR A 234 -6.85 -4.23 -2.69
CA THR A 234 -6.13 -5.19 -3.55
C THR A 234 -6.76 -6.59 -3.54
N GLU A 235 -7.44 -6.98 -2.47
CA GLU A 235 -7.86 -8.39 -2.30
C GLU A 235 -9.29 -8.68 -2.77
N LYS A 236 -10.21 -7.73 -2.60
CA LYS A 236 -11.66 -7.94 -2.82
C LYS A 236 -12.24 -6.91 -3.78
N ASN A 237 -13.55 -6.67 -3.69
CA ASN A 237 -14.19 -5.51 -4.29
C ASN A 237 -13.49 -4.24 -3.80
N ASN A 238 -13.22 -3.34 -4.73
CA ASN A 238 -12.47 -2.09 -4.49
C ASN A 238 -13.12 -0.87 -5.16
N ILE A 239 -14.33 -1.05 -5.70
CA ILE A 239 -15.20 0.05 -6.11
C ILE A 239 -16.60 -0.15 -5.54
N TRP A 240 -17.25 0.95 -5.17
CA TRP A 240 -18.71 0.98 -5.10
C TRP A 240 -19.23 1.46 -6.44
N ALA A 241 -19.99 0.62 -7.14
CA ALA A 241 -20.63 0.92 -8.41
C ALA A 241 -22.15 1.01 -8.21
N SER A 242 -22.75 2.14 -8.59
CA SER A 242 -24.19 2.35 -8.46
C SER A 242 -24.98 1.42 -9.41
N SER A 243 -24.39 0.94 -10.51
CA SER A 243 -25.01 -0.05 -11.40
C SER A 243 -25.20 -1.43 -10.74
N ARG A 244 -24.46 -1.69 -9.66
CA ARG A 244 -24.46 -2.95 -8.89
C ARG A 244 -25.08 -2.80 -7.51
N ALA A 245 -25.49 -1.60 -7.13
CA ALA A 245 -26.09 -1.34 -5.83
C ALA A 245 -27.49 -1.97 -5.73
N VAL A 246 -27.79 -2.53 -4.55
CA VAL A 246 -29.07 -3.19 -4.28
C VAL A 246 -30.04 -2.16 -3.70
N GLY A 247 -31.21 -2.03 -4.31
CA GLY A 247 -32.27 -1.14 -3.84
C GLY A 247 -32.91 -0.35 -4.97
N PRO A 248 -34.00 0.38 -4.68
CA PRO A 248 -34.63 1.26 -5.65
C PRO A 248 -33.72 2.44 -6.01
N ASN A 249 -33.94 3.06 -7.17
CA ASN A 249 -33.35 4.37 -7.45
C ASN A 249 -33.97 5.42 -6.52
N ALA A 250 -33.22 6.38 -6.00
CA ALA A 250 -31.79 6.62 -6.21
C ALA A 250 -30.87 5.64 -5.47
N GLN A 251 -29.74 5.30 -6.07
CA GLN A 251 -28.70 4.52 -5.41
C GLN A 251 -27.89 5.42 -4.48
N VAL A 252 -27.73 5.00 -3.24
CA VAL A 252 -27.10 5.80 -2.18
C VAL A 252 -25.98 5.01 -1.53
N LEU A 253 -24.81 5.63 -1.44
CA LEU A 253 -23.71 5.19 -0.61
C LEU A 253 -23.51 6.19 0.53
N GLU A 254 -23.60 5.70 1.77
CA GLU A 254 -23.22 6.47 2.96
C GLU A 254 -21.93 5.89 3.55
N ILE A 255 -20.92 6.75 3.73
CA ILE A 255 -19.66 6.42 4.38
C ILE A 255 -19.58 7.23 5.68
N PRO A 256 -19.79 6.61 6.84
CA PRO A 256 -19.56 7.27 8.12
C PRO A 256 -18.06 7.47 8.35
N MET A 257 -17.70 8.59 8.97
CA MET A 257 -16.33 8.92 9.32
C MET A 257 -16.29 9.84 10.54
N ASP A 258 -15.10 10.17 11.01
CA ASP A 258 -14.92 11.14 12.10
C ASP A 258 -13.58 11.85 11.89
N ILE A 259 -13.58 12.82 10.96
CA ILE A 259 -12.36 13.49 10.51
C ILE A 259 -12.39 14.96 10.94
N PRO A 260 -11.48 15.39 11.83
CA PRO A 260 -11.49 16.76 12.35
C PRO A 260 -11.02 17.77 11.31
N ASN A 261 -11.55 18.99 11.39
CA ASN A 261 -11.11 20.17 10.62
C ASN A 261 -10.93 19.90 9.11
N PRO A 262 -11.96 19.37 8.42
CA PRO A 262 -11.85 19.01 7.02
C PRO A 262 -11.81 20.28 6.15
N VAL A 263 -10.81 20.40 5.28
CA VAL A 263 -10.66 21.55 4.36
C VAL A 263 -11.07 21.18 2.95
N MET A 264 -10.66 19.99 2.50
CA MET A 264 -10.82 19.58 1.13
C MET A 264 -11.02 18.07 1.06
N VAL A 265 -11.92 17.63 0.18
CA VAL A 265 -12.15 16.23 -0.11
C VAL A 265 -11.71 15.93 -1.53
N TYR A 266 -10.94 14.87 -1.69
CA TYR A 266 -10.55 14.32 -2.97
C TYR A 266 -11.24 12.99 -3.19
N THR A 267 -11.80 12.79 -4.38
CA THR A 267 -12.46 11.53 -4.74
C THR A 267 -11.94 11.01 -6.06
N LEU A 268 -12.07 9.71 -6.27
CA LEU A 268 -11.86 9.04 -7.55
C LEU A 268 -13.20 8.52 -8.05
N ILE A 269 -13.95 9.38 -8.74
CA ILE A 269 -15.28 9.10 -9.27
C ILE A 269 -15.25 9.23 -10.79
N ASN A 270 -15.81 8.21 -11.45
CA ASN A 270 -16.11 8.23 -12.87
C ASN A 270 -17.51 7.67 -13.10
N SER A 271 -18.05 7.94 -14.28
CA SER A 271 -19.28 7.31 -14.76
C SER A 271 -18.97 5.97 -15.43
N GLU A 272 -19.86 4.98 -15.27
CA GLU A 272 -19.93 3.79 -16.12
C GLU A 272 -20.67 4.07 -17.43
N TRP A 273 -21.72 4.90 -17.30
CA TRP A 273 -22.45 5.57 -18.36
C TRP A 273 -22.70 6.98 -17.85
N GLY A 274 -22.30 8.00 -18.61
CA GLY A 274 -22.36 9.39 -18.15
C GLY A 274 -23.33 10.24 -18.98
N LYS A 275 -24.37 10.79 -18.36
CA LYS A 275 -25.25 11.77 -19.01
C LYS A 275 -24.43 13.00 -19.43
N LEU A 276 -24.66 13.49 -20.64
CA LEU A 276 -24.00 14.68 -21.18
C LEU A 276 -24.57 15.96 -20.56
N GLY A 277 -23.82 16.65 -19.69
CA GLY A 277 -24.14 17.99 -19.20
C GLY A 277 -25.55 18.19 -18.63
N GLY A 278 -25.90 19.47 -18.43
CA GLY A 278 -27.23 19.87 -17.96
C GLY A 278 -27.48 19.50 -16.50
N GLU A 279 -28.71 19.08 -16.19
CA GLU A 279 -29.09 18.66 -14.84
C GLU A 279 -28.29 17.42 -14.40
N SER A 280 -27.59 17.58 -13.28
CA SER A 280 -26.79 16.52 -12.68
C SER A 280 -27.69 15.43 -12.08
N LEU A 281 -27.40 14.18 -12.45
CA LEU A 281 -28.08 13.00 -11.90
C LEU A 281 -27.28 12.33 -10.78
N ALA A 282 -26.08 12.83 -10.47
CA ALA A 282 -25.28 12.34 -9.35
C ALA A 282 -24.71 13.49 -8.54
N TYR A 283 -24.60 13.31 -7.22
CA TYR A 283 -24.04 14.32 -6.35
C TYR A 283 -23.45 13.68 -5.10
N ILE A 284 -22.56 14.43 -4.45
CA ILE A 284 -21.95 14.05 -3.19
C ILE A 284 -22.28 15.10 -2.12
N GLU A 285 -22.68 14.63 -0.95
CA GLU A 285 -23.04 15.44 0.21
C GLU A 285 -22.05 15.21 1.35
N PHE A 286 -21.80 16.26 2.11
CA PHE A 286 -20.90 16.30 3.25
C PHE A 286 -21.67 16.77 4.48
N PHE A 287 -21.45 16.13 5.62
CA PHE A 287 -22.15 16.45 6.88
C PHE A 287 -21.15 16.68 8.00
N GLY A 288 -21.23 17.83 8.65
CA GLY A 288 -20.41 18.21 9.80
C GLY A 288 -21.07 17.87 11.14
N SER A 289 -20.25 17.65 12.17
CA SER A 289 -20.69 17.28 13.52
C SER A 289 -21.62 18.29 14.20
N SER A 290 -21.58 19.56 13.77
CA SER A 290 -22.39 20.66 14.31
C SER A 290 -23.36 21.21 13.26
N GLY A 291 -23.81 20.36 12.34
CA GLY A 291 -24.85 20.70 11.36
C GLY A 291 -24.38 21.36 10.08
N ALA A 292 -23.06 21.48 9.84
CA ALA A 292 -22.57 21.91 8.54
C ALA A 292 -23.04 20.93 7.44
N TYR A 293 -23.42 21.47 6.29
CA TYR A 293 -23.85 20.69 5.14
C TYR A 293 -23.33 21.32 3.86
N TYR A 294 -22.88 20.49 2.94
CA TYR A 294 -22.51 20.92 1.59
C TYR A 294 -22.86 19.84 0.58
N LYS A 295 -23.42 20.26 -0.56
CA LYS A 295 -23.74 19.40 -1.70
C LYS A 295 -22.93 19.84 -2.90
N LYS A 296 -22.26 18.89 -3.54
CA LYS A 296 -21.54 19.08 -4.80
C LYS A 296 -22.15 18.21 -5.88
N GLU A 297 -22.72 18.86 -6.90
CA GLU A 297 -23.18 18.19 -8.12
C GLU A 297 -21.99 17.60 -8.88
N LEU A 298 -22.22 16.44 -9.50
CA LEU A 298 -21.26 15.74 -10.35
C LEU A 298 -21.77 15.76 -11.80
N THR A 299 -21.60 16.91 -12.45
CA THR A 299 -22.14 17.13 -13.80
C THR A 299 -21.27 16.44 -14.85
N GLY A 300 -21.88 15.65 -15.73
CA GLY A 300 -21.17 15.01 -16.83
C GLY A 300 -20.59 16.01 -17.83
N ASN A 301 -19.39 15.75 -18.36
CA ASN A 301 -18.58 16.67 -19.15
C ASN A 301 -17.96 17.87 -18.39
N GLU A 302 -18.19 17.97 -17.09
CA GLU A 302 -17.66 19.03 -16.23
C GLU A 302 -16.89 18.44 -15.04
N ASP A 303 -17.62 17.81 -14.11
CA ASP A 303 -17.07 17.26 -12.87
C ASP A 303 -16.70 15.78 -13.00
N ILE A 304 -17.42 15.03 -13.84
CA ILE A 304 -17.21 13.60 -14.08
C ILE A 304 -17.39 13.25 -15.56
N ARG A 305 -16.83 12.11 -15.96
CA ARG A 305 -17.01 11.53 -17.30
C ARG A 305 -16.97 10.01 -17.24
N ASP A 306 -17.33 9.40 -18.36
CA ASP A 306 -17.22 7.97 -18.57
C ASP A 306 -15.78 7.48 -18.40
N TRP A 307 -15.59 6.41 -17.62
CA TRP A 307 -14.29 5.81 -17.41
C TRP A 307 -13.70 5.27 -18.72
N LEU A 308 -14.54 4.72 -19.59
CA LEU A 308 -14.12 4.19 -20.89
C LEU A 308 -14.25 5.28 -21.95
N LYS A 309 -13.17 5.49 -22.70
CA LYS A 309 -13.23 6.38 -23.86
C LYS A 309 -14.10 5.75 -24.93
N GLY A 310 -15.18 6.44 -25.30
CA GLY A 310 -16.01 6.03 -26.42
C GLY A 310 -15.25 6.11 -27.74
N THR A 311 -15.39 5.09 -28.60
CA THR A 311 -14.90 5.08 -29.98
C THR A 311 -16.09 4.96 -30.95
N GLY A 312 -16.48 6.03 -31.67
CA GLY A 312 -17.54 5.96 -32.70
C GLY A 312 -18.27 7.27 -33.04
N TRP A 313 -19.20 7.20 -34.01
CA TRP A 313 -19.95 8.30 -34.67
C TRP A 313 -21.06 8.98 -33.84
N PHE A 314 -21.23 8.62 -32.56
CA PHE A 314 -22.11 9.33 -31.62
C PHE A 314 -21.44 9.39 -30.24
N PRO A 315 -21.44 10.53 -29.54
CA PRO A 315 -20.96 10.59 -28.16
C PRO A 315 -22.03 9.94 -27.28
N LYS A 316 -21.91 8.62 -27.05
CA LYS A 316 -22.90 7.92 -26.21
C LYS A 316 -22.92 8.46 -24.78
N TRP A 317 -21.76 8.87 -24.23
CA TRP A 317 -21.60 9.29 -22.83
C TRP A 317 -20.60 10.42 -22.66
N ALA A 318 -20.61 11.09 -21.49
CA ALA A 318 -19.66 12.14 -21.12
C ALA A 318 -18.20 11.74 -21.34
N GLN A 319 -17.42 12.58 -22.03
CA GLN A 319 -16.02 12.32 -22.39
C GLN A 319 -15.04 13.38 -21.85
N ASN A 320 -15.55 14.53 -21.43
CA ASN A 320 -14.75 15.68 -21.04
C ASN A 320 -14.79 15.90 -19.52
N ILE A 321 -13.81 16.63 -19.01
CA ILE A 321 -13.75 17.13 -17.63
C ILE A 321 -13.27 18.57 -17.66
N ASN A 322 -13.50 19.31 -16.58
CA ASN A 322 -13.17 20.73 -16.51
C ASN A 322 -11.66 21.05 -16.44
N ASN A 323 -10.80 20.05 -16.20
CA ASN A 323 -9.34 20.17 -16.06
C ASN A 323 -8.88 21.20 -15.00
N LYS A 324 -9.76 21.55 -14.05
CA LYS A 324 -9.50 22.49 -12.96
C LYS A 324 -9.62 21.77 -11.62
N THR A 325 -10.84 21.42 -11.26
CA THR A 325 -11.14 20.67 -10.04
C THR A 325 -11.22 19.17 -10.30
N THR A 326 -11.46 18.76 -11.54
CA THR A 326 -11.38 17.38 -11.99
C THR A 326 -10.23 17.24 -12.97
N ILE A 327 -9.30 16.33 -12.67
CA ILE A 327 -8.15 16.01 -13.53
C ILE A 327 -8.06 14.52 -13.79
N ASN A 328 -7.53 14.14 -14.95
CA ASN A 328 -7.17 12.74 -15.19
C ASN A 328 -5.92 12.38 -14.38
N VAL A 329 -5.96 11.26 -13.67
CA VAL A 329 -4.83 10.76 -12.87
C VAL A 329 -4.34 9.39 -13.31
N VAL A 330 -5.17 8.64 -14.05
CA VAL A 330 -4.78 7.37 -14.66
C VAL A 330 -5.33 7.32 -16.08
N THR A 331 -4.49 6.87 -17.00
CA THR A 331 -4.89 6.44 -18.34
C THR A 331 -4.20 5.11 -18.63
N VAL A 332 -5.00 4.08 -18.94
CA VAL A 332 -4.54 2.75 -19.36
C VAL A 332 -5.12 2.43 -20.72
N LYS A 333 -4.37 1.71 -21.56
CA LYS A 333 -4.76 1.43 -22.94
C LYS A 333 -4.51 -0.03 -23.31
N ASP A 334 -5.40 -0.58 -24.12
CA ASP A 334 -5.15 -1.78 -24.90
C ASP A 334 -5.24 -1.44 -26.40
N LYS A 335 -5.25 -2.45 -27.29
CA LYS A 335 -5.30 -2.23 -28.75
C LYS A 335 -6.60 -1.55 -29.22
N ALA A 336 -7.67 -1.64 -28.46
CA ALA A 336 -9.01 -1.20 -28.84
C ALA A 336 -9.61 -0.14 -27.90
N ASN A 337 -9.17 -0.10 -26.63
CA ASN A 337 -9.82 0.65 -25.56
C ASN A 337 -8.82 1.53 -24.81
N GLU A 338 -9.34 2.65 -24.30
CA GLU A 338 -8.65 3.55 -23.38
C GLU A 338 -9.56 3.75 -22.16
N ALA A 339 -9.08 3.37 -20.99
CA ALA A 339 -9.80 3.56 -19.74
C ALA A 339 -9.07 4.57 -18.85
N ARG A 340 -9.86 5.31 -18.08
CA ARG A 340 -9.45 6.53 -17.40
C ARG A 340 -9.95 6.51 -15.96
N LEU A 341 -9.13 7.03 -15.05
CA LEU A 341 -9.54 7.38 -13.70
C LEU A 341 -9.28 8.86 -13.48
N ASP A 342 -10.29 9.56 -13.01
CA ASP A 342 -10.24 10.99 -12.77
C ASP A 342 -10.38 11.29 -11.27
N ARG A 343 -9.69 12.34 -10.83
CA ARG A 343 -9.68 12.80 -9.44
C ARG A 343 -10.42 14.12 -9.35
N GLN A 344 -11.45 14.18 -8.50
CA GLN A 344 -12.12 15.42 -8.13
C GLN A 344 -11.47 16.05 -6.90
N GLN A 345 -11.45 17.37 -6.87
CA GLN A 345 -11.02 18.20 -5.75
C GLN A 345 -12.19 19.09 -5.32
N ILE A 346 -12.66 18.89 -4.09
CA ILE A 346 -13.87 19.53 -3.55
C ILE A 346 -13.48 20.31 -2.29
N SER A 347 -13.45 21.64 -2.39
CA SER A 347 -13.25 22.51 -1.21
C SER A 347 -14.51 22.52 -0.36
N LEU A 348 -14.38 22.27 0.94
CA LEU A 348 -15.51 22.40 1.85
C LEU A 348 -15.72 23.88 2.25
N PRO A 349 -16.97 24.35 2.38
CA PRO A 349 -17.24 25.70 2.85
C PRO A 349 -16.73 25.94 4.28
N SER A 350 -16.50 27.21 4.64
CA SER A 350 -16.03 27.60 5.98
C SER A 350 -16.97 27.22 7.12
N THR A 351 -18.21 26.85 6.83
CA THR A 351 -19.14 26.28 7.80
C THR A 351 -18.63 24.98 8.44
N PHE A 352 -17.72 24.26 7.78
CA PHE A 352 -17.06 23.06 8.31
C PHE A 352 -15.86 23.36 9.24
N HIS A 353 -15.40 24.61 9.35
CA HIS A 353 -14.29 24.94 10.23
C HIS A 353 -14.61 24.63 11.69
N GLY A 354 -13.70 23.94 12.38
CA GLY A 354 -13.89 23.53 13.78
C GLY A 354 -14.91 22.40 13.98
N GLN A 355 -15.41 21.78 12.91
CA GLN A 355 -16.28 20.61 12.97
C GLN A 355 -15.55 19.37 12.48
N ASN A 356 -16.02 18.20 12.89
CA ASN A 356 -15.61 16.94 12.26
C ASN A 356 -16.50 16.69 11.04
N LEU A 357 -15.93 16.23 9.92
CA LEU A 357 -16.70 15.56 8.87
C LEU A 357 -17.15 14.23 9.43
N VAL A 358 -18.46 14.03 9.55
CA VAL A 358 -19.04 12.82 10.17
C VAL A 358 -19.59 11.83 9.15
N LYS A 359 -19.90 12.32 7.94
CA LYS A 359 -20.44 11.49 6.87
C LYS A 359 -20.21 12.11 5.51
N VAL A 360 -19.96 11.24 4.54
CA VAL A 360 -20.09 11.53 3.12
C VAL A 360 -21.22 10.68 2.55
N ARG A 361 -22.10 11.27 1.76
CA ARG A 361 -23.15 10.54 1.03
C ARG A 361 -22.99 10.78 -0.47
N LEU A 362 -22.80 9.71 -1.22
CA LEU A 362 -22.80 9.74 -2.69
C LEU A 362 -24.16 9.23 -3.18
N VAL A 363 -24.81 10.00 -4.04
CA VAL A 363 -26.14 9.69 -4.57
C VAL A 363 -26.09 9.66 -6.09
N ASP A 364 -26.75 8.66 -6.67
CA ASP A 364 -26.94 8.51 -8.09
C ASP A 364 -28.42 8.25 -8.40
N ASN A 365 -29.07 9.26 -9.00
CA ASN A 365 -30.45 9.24 -9.47
C ASN A 365 -30.58 8.67 -10.90
N GLY A 366 -29.46 8.28 -11.51
CA GLY A 366 -29.38 7.84 -12.88
C GLY A 366 -29.99 6.48 -13.13
N GLU A 367 -30.62 6.30 -14.29
CA GLU A 367 -31.05 5.00 -14.78
C GLU A 367 -29.91 4.22 -15.46
N MET A 368 -30.05 2.90 -15.53
CA MET A 368 -29.13 2.05 -16.32
C MET A 368 -29.06 2.56 -17.75
N TYR A 369 -27.85 2.61 -18.33
CA TYR A 369 -27.60 3.19 -19.66
C TYR A 369 -28.01 4.66 -19.80
N VAL A 370 -28.08 5.43 -18.71
CA VAL A 370 -28.25 6.90 -18.76
C VAL A 370 -27.18 7.55 -17.91
N GLN A 371 -27.15 7.19 -16.64
CA GLN A 371 -26.17 7.64 -15.68
C GLN A 371 -25.96 6.51 -14.67
N LYS A 372 -24.72 6.02 -14.57
CA LYS A 372 -24.24 5.27 -13.41
C LYS A 372 -22.83 5.71 -13.08
N ILE A 373 -22.47 5.73 -11.79
CA ILE A 373 -21.15 6.12 -11.31
C ILE A 373 -20.53 5.03 -10.45
N PHE A 374 -19.21 5.10 -10.31
CA PHE A 374 -18.51 4.36 -9.29
C PHE A 374 -17.56 5.26 -8.51
N LEU A 375 -17.33 4.88 -7.25
CA LEU A 375 -16.33 5.48 -6.36
C LEU A 375 -15.23 4.44 -6.09
N THR A 376 -13.98 4.87 -6.27
CA THR A 376 -12.79 4.02 -6.08
C THR A 376 -12.02 4.37 -4.82
N GLY A 377 -12.01 5.65 -4.45
CA GLY A 377 -11.23 6.14 -3.31
C GLY A 377 -11.64 7.54 -2.90
N ILE A 378 -11.40 7.84 -1.63
CA ILE A 378 -11.69 9.13 -1.00
C ILE A 378 -10.59 9.47 0.00
N THR A 379 -10.13 10.72 -0.04
CA THR A 379 -9.08 11.25 0.83
C THR A 379 -9.44 12.66 1.27
N ILE A 380 -9.31 12.95 2.56
CA ILE A 380 -9.64 14.26 3.15
C ILE A 380 -8.34 14.95 3.55
N LEU A 381 -8.15 16.18 3.09
CA LEU A 381 -7.12 17.09 3.62
C LEU A 381 -7.70 17.83 4.84
N VAL A 382 -6.94 17.84 5.93
CA VAL A 382 -7.30 18.54 7.16
C VAL A 382 -6.33 19.70 7.43
N GLN A 383 -6.78 20.66 8.25
CA GLN A 383 -5.99 21.79 8.72
C GLN A 383 -5.37 21.55 10.09
#